data_AF-A0A3D0CYA7-F1
#
_entry.id   AF-A0A3D0CYA7-F1
#
_cell.length_a   1.000
_cell.length_b   1.000
_cell.length_c   1.000
_cell.angle_alpha   90.00
_cell.angle_beta   90.00
_cell.angle_gamma   90.00
#
_symmetry.space_group_name_H-M   'P 1'
#
loop_
_entity.id
_entity.type
_entity.pdbx_description
1 polymer ?
#
loop_
_entity_poly.entity_id
_entity_poly.type
_entity_poly.pdbx_seq_one_letter_code
_entity_poly.pdbx_strand_id
1 'polypeptide(L)'
;MSTRDVYLTDLTLDEAWPALEAVAARHGLHLDFLMRRWNGRFATFNLGRPTDKTVDVRAGGRTYRLVGRLKANTQPTGRVVWVLSSPTSCDPNATAEDEALFAAFRTELTEALGLERPNTE
;
A
#
# COMPACT_ATOMS: atom_id res chain seq x y z
N MET A 1 9.59 -5.78 16.91
CA MET A 1 9.93 -4.79 15.85
C MET A 1 8.69 -4.32 15.12
N SER A 2 8.77 -3.20 14.37
CA SER A 2 7.63 -2.54 13.72
C SER A 2 7.17 -3.33 12.48
N THR A 3 6.02 -4.01 12.59
CA THR A 3 5.30 -4.73 11.50
C THR A 3 4.80 -3.82 10.36
N ARG A 4 5.29 -2.59 10.25
CA ARG A 4 4.56 -1.51 9.59
C ARG A 4 4.67 -1.50 8.07
N ASP A 5 5.82 -1.88 7.50
CA ASP A 5 6.08 -1.65 6.07
C ASP A 5 6.65 -2.89 5.36
N VAL A 6 6.20 -3.15 4.12
CA VAL A 6 6.77 -4.18 3.23
C VAL A 6 7.51 -3.52 2.10
N TYR A 7 8.71 -4.02 1.82
CA TYR A 7 9.58 -3.55 0.76
C TYR A 7 9.52 -4.54 -0.41
N LEU A 8 9.11 -4.06 -1.59
CA LEU A 8 9.14 -4.84 -2.83
C LEU A 8 10.46 -4.50 -3.57
N THR A 9 11.60 -4.69 -2.89
CA THR A 9 12.90 -4.20 -3.40
C THR A 9 13.28 -4.85 -4.71
N ASP A 10 13.07 -6.16 -4.85
CA ASP A 10 13.58 -6.98 -5.96
C ASP A 10 12.59 -7.17 -7.12
N LEU A 11 11.41 -6.55 -7.02
CA LEU A 11 10.39 -6.56 -8.07
C LEU A 11 10.15 -5.16 -8.61
N THR A 12 10.01 -5.05 -9.93
CA THR A 12 9.45 -3.86 -10.58
C THR A 12 7.97 -3.72 -10.23
N LEU A 13 7.40 -2.52 -10.46
CA LEU A 13 5.96 -2.35 -10.27
C LEU A 13 5.18 -3.28 -11.18
N ASP A 14 5.57 -3.38 -12.46
CA ASP A 14 4.84 -4.15 -13.46
C ASP A 14 4.81 -5.65 -13.10
N GLU A 15 5.86 -6.15 -12.44
CA GLU A 15 5.89 -7.52 -11.92
C GLU A 15 4.99 -7.70 -10.69
N ALA A 16 4.97 -6.72 -9.78
CA ALA A 16 4.18 -6.81 -8.55
C ALA A 16 2.70 -6.40 -8.74
N TRP A 17 2.38 -5.61 -9.76
CA TRP A 17 1.08 -4.98 -9.97
C TRP A 17 -0.07 -5.98 -10.09
N PRO A 18 0.04 -7.08 -10.86
CA PRO A 18 -1.03 -8.06 -10.96
C PRO A 18 -1.38 -8.70 -9.61
N ALA A 19 -0.37 -9.02 -8.79
CA ALA A 19 -0.58 -9.56 -7.45
C ALA A 19 -1.18 -8.52 -6.50
N LEU A 20 -0.69 -7.27 -6.57
CA LEU A 20 -1.24 -6.14 -5.81
C LEU A 20 -2.73 -5.94 -6.09
N GLU A 21 -3.13 -5.88 -7.36
CA GLU A 21 -4.54 -5.73 -7.76
C GLU A 21 -5.38 -6.94 -7.34
N ALA A 22 -4.89 -8.16 -7.60
CA ALA A 22 -5.61 -9.38 -7.30
C ALA A 22 -5.85 -9.57 -5.79
N VAL A 23 -4.83 -9.31 -4.97
CA VAL A 23 -4.95 -9.38 -3.50
C VAL A 23 -5.83 -8.24 -3.01
N ALA A 24 -5.65 -7.01 -3.48
CA ALA A 24 -6.50 -5.88 -3.07
C ALA A 24 -7.97 -6.16 -3.34
N ALA A 25 -8.30 -6.68 -4.54
CA ALA A 25 -9.67 -7.04 -4.90
C ALA A 25 -10.29 -8.09 -3.97
N ARG A 26 -9.53 -9.11 -3.54
CA ARG A 26 -10.01 -10.14 -2.59
C ARG A 26 -10.33 -9.57 -1.20
N HIS A 27 -9.63 -8.51 -0.80
CA HIS A 27 -9.87 -7.79 0.45
C HIS A 27 -10.88 -6.64 0.31
N GLY A 28 -11.51 -6.46 -0.86
CA GLY A 28 -12.44 -5.36 -1.11
C GLY A 28 -11.75 -3.98 -1.06
N LEU A 29 -10.47 -3.93 -1.41
CA LEU A 29 -9.63 -2.74 -1.42
C LEU A 29 -9.39 -2.25 -2.85
N HIS A 30 -9.15 -0.95 -2.99
CA HIS A 30 -8.79 -0.30 -4.23
C HIS A 30 -7.44 0.40 -4.10
N LEU A 31 -6.69 0.40 -5.20
CA LEU A 31 -5.48 1.21 -5.35
C LEU A 31 -5.85 2.49 -6.10
N ASP A 32 -5.97 3.59 -5.36
CA ASP A 32 -6.28 4.90 -5.92
C ASP A 32 -4.99 5.71 -6.09
N PHE A 33 -4.70 6.08 -7.33
CA PHE A 33 -3.57 6.95 -7.64
C PHE A 33 -3.73 8.31 -6.96
N LEU A 34 -2.74 8.68 -6.14
CA LEU A 34 -2.78 9.92 -5.37
C LEU A 34 -1.96 11.02 -6.03
N MET A 35 -0.70 10.73 -6.36
CA MET A 35 0.22 11.76 -6.84
C MET A 35 1.42 11.14 -7.57
N ARG A 36 1.89 11.86 -8.59
CA ARG A 36 3.24 11.75 -9.14
C ARG A 36 3.97 13.06 -8.87
N ARG A 37 5.13 13.05 -8.18
CA ARG A 37 5.89 14.29 -7.90
C ARG A 37 6.90 14.61 -9.01
N TRP A 38 7.28 15.90 -9.10
CA TRP A 38 8.14 16.57 -10.09
C TRP A 38 9.36 15.71 -10.54
N ASN A 39 9.61 15.67 -11.85
CA ASN A 39 10.59 14.83 -12.56
C ASN A 39 10.31 13.32 -12.63
N GLY A 40 9.12 12.86 -12.27
CA GLY A 40 8.66 11.50 -12.58
C GLY A 40 9.26 10.37 -11.73
N ARG A 41 9.98 10.70 -10.65
CA ARG A 41 10.73 9.76 -9.80
C ARG A 41 9.96 9.23 -8.57
N PHE A 42 8.71 9.65 -8.39
CA PHE A 42 7.88 9.26 -7.25
C PHE A 42 6.44 9.06 -7.71
N ALA A 43 5.86 7.91 -7.38
CA ALA A 43 4.44 7.60 -7.52
C ALA A 43 3.89 7.15 -6.16
N THR A 44 2.65 7.51 -5.87
CA THR A 44 1.98 7.12 -4.63
C THR A 44 0.55 6.71 -4.92
N PHE A 45 0.15 5.57 -4.35
CA PHE A 45 -1.19 5.02 -4.42
C PHE A 45 -1.72 4.85 -3.00
N ASN A 46 -2.97 5.24 -2.76
CA ASN A 46 -3.67 4.88 -1.54
C ASN A 46 -4.26 3.48 -1.71
N LEU A 47 -4.17 2.68 -0.66
CA LEU A 47 -4.93 1.44 -0.53
C LEU A 47 -6.18 1.77 0.30
N GLY A 48 -7.33 1.83 -0.35
CA GLY A 48 -8.56 2.33 0.25
C GLY A 48 -9.67 1.29 0.23
N ARG A 49 -10.50 1.26 1.27
CA ARG A 49 -11.78 0.54 1.27
C ARG A 49 -12.90 1.53 0.93
N PRO A 50 -13.83 1.21 0.00
CA PRO A 50 -15.00 2.05 -0.23
C PRO A 50 -15.80 2.23 1.06
N THR A 51 -16.33 3.41 1.28
CA THR A 51 -17.20 3.67 2.42
C THR A 51 -18.28 4.67 2.04
N ASP A 52 -19.48 4.41 2.57
CA ASP A 52 -20.67 5.24 2.50
C ASP A 52 -20.63 6.43 3.47
N LYS A 53 -19.70 6.41 4.43
CA LYS A 53 -19.48 7.48 5.40
C LYS A 53 -18.45 8.47 4.87
N THR A 54 -18.58 9.74 5.23
CA THR A 54 -17.58 10.76 4.91
C THR A 54 -16.26 10.42 5.60
N VAL A 55 -15.28 9.92 4.86
CA VAL A 55 -13.92 9.69 5.36
C VAL A 55 -12.95 10.54 4.55
N ASP A 56 -12.05 11.22 5.27
CA ASP A 56 -11.35 12.46 4.90
C ASP A 56 -10.40 12.44 3.68
N VAL A 57 -10.33 11.35 2.92
CA VAL A 57 -9.35 11.25 1.82
C VAL A 57 -10.08 11.25 0.46
N ARG A 58 -9.98 12.38 -0.25
CA ARG A 58 -10.47 12.53 -1.62
C ARG A 58 -9.33 12.28 -2.61
N ALA A 59 -9.37 11.15 -3.32
CA ALA A 59 -8.64 10.96 -4.57
C ALA A 59 -9.66 10.63 -5.67
N GLY A 60 -9.58 11.33 -6.81
CA GLY A 60 -10.48 11.08 -7.95
C GLY A 60 -11.97 11.29 -7.67
N GLY A 61 -12.36 12.03 -6.62
CA GLY A 61 -13.76 12.32 -6.28
C GLY A 61 -14.50 11.17 -5.57
N ARG A 62 -13.82 10.10 -5.16
CA ARG A 62 -14.40 9.00 -4.37
C ARG A 62 -14.07 9.15 -2.90
N THR A 63 -14.99 8.68 -2.04
CA THR A 63 -14.80 8.61 -0.59
C THR A 63 -14.35 7.19 -0.22
N TYR A 64 -13.22 7.09 0.44
CA TYR A 64 -12.68 5.81 0.91
C TYR A 64 -12.08 5.95 2.30
N ARG A 65 -12.06 4.85 3.03
CA ARG A 65 -11.30 4.66 4.26
C ARG A 65 -9.88 4.25 3.90
N LEU A 66 -8.86 4.93 4.42
CA LEU A 66 -7.47 4.60 4.14
C LEU A 66 -7.03 3.38 4.96
N VAL A 67 -6.61 2.32 4.27
CA VAL A 67 -6.17 1.05 4.86
C VAL A 67 -4.66 0.84 4.63
N GLY A 68 -4.01 1.67 3.83
CA GLY A 68 -2.56 1.66 3.65
C GLY A 68 -2.12 2.55 2.52
N ARG A 69 -0.82 2.59 2.24
CA ARG A 69 -0.28 3.38 1.13
C ARG A 69 0.89 2.67 0.45
N LEU A 70 0.90 2.65 -0.87
CA LEU A 70 2.03 2.18 -1.66
C LEU A 70 2.80 3.38 -2.20
N LYS A 71 4.12 3.43 -1.96
CA LYS A 71 5.01 4.52 -2.37
C LYS A 71 6.18 3.97 -3.18
N ALA A 72 6.47 4.56 -4.34
CA ALA A 72 7.74 4.37 -5.03
C ALA A 72 8.79 5.34 -4.47
N ASN A 73 9.88 4.80 -3.94
CA ASN A 73 11.05 5.54 -3.49
C ASN A 73 12.24 5.24 -4.41
N THR A 74 12.70 6.24 -5.15
CA THR A 74 13.94 6.13 -5.92
C THR A 74 15.14 6.25 -4.99
N GLN A 75 15.96 5.20 -4.91
CA GLN A 75 17.21 5.16 -4.14
C GLN A 75 18.31 5.99 -4.82
N PRO A 76 19.37 6.43 -4.09
CA PRO A 76 20.50 7.14 -4.67
C PRO A 76 21.19 6.42 -5.83
N THR A 77 21.10 5.09 -5.87
CA THR A 77 21.60 4.23 -6.95
C THR A 77 20.77 4.26 -8.23
N GLY A 78 19.62 4.95 -8.22
CA GLY A 78 18.66 4.96 -9.31
C GLY A 78 17.64 3.81 -9.29
N ARG A 79 17.81 2.83 -8.38
CA ARG A 79 16.83 1.76 -8.16
C ARG A 79 15.54 2.32 -7.57
N VAL A 80 14.39 1.89 -8.07
CA VAL A 80 13.08 2.20 -7.45
C VAL A 80 12.75 1.09 -6.45
N VAL A 81 12.39 1.48 -5.23
CA VAL A 81 11.93 0.57 -4.17
C VAL A 81 10.48 0.93 -3.85
N TRP A 82 9.61 -0.07 -3.90
CA TRP A 82 8.22 0.11 -3.51
C TRP A 82 8.04 -0.23 -2.04
N VAL A 83 7.41 0.70 -1.32
CA VAL A 83 7.15 0.57 0.12
C VAL A 83 5.66 0.62 0.34
N LEU A 84 5.12 -0.46 0.88
CA LEU A 84 3.74 -0.55 1.35
C LEU A 84 3.72 -0.18 2.84
N SER A 85 3.10 0.94 3.20
CA SER A 85 3.01 1.43 4.58
C SER A 85 1.62 1.20 5.20
N SER A 86 1.63 0.86 6.50
CA SER A 86 0.46 0.64 7.36
C SER A 86 -0.48 1.85 7.51
N PRO A 87 -1.76 1.63 7.91
CA PRO A 87 -2.74 2.69 8.20
C PRO A 87 -2.20 3.75 9.16
N THR A 88 -1.65 3.35 10.31
CA THR A 88 -1.11 4.27 11.33
C THR A 88 0.04 5.15 10.82
N SER A 89 0.69 4.76 9.72
CA SER A 89 1.75 5.55 9.08
C SER A 89 1.21 6.59 8.08
N CYS A 90 -0.08 6.53 7.72
CA CYS A 90 -0.68 7.37 6.69
C CYS A 90 -1.99 8.05 7.07
N ASP A 91 -2.63 7.65 8.17
CA ASP A 91 -3.84 8.23 8.74
C ASP A 91 -3.68 8.42 10.27
N PRO A 92 -3.77 9.64 10.81
CA PRO A 92 -3.72 9.88 12.26
C PRO A 92 -4.88 9.24 13.03
N ASN A 93 -5.97 8.87 12.35
CA ASN A 93 -7.16 8.27 12.93
C ASN A 93 -7.33 6.79 12.55
N ALA A 94 -6.25 6.09 12.21
CA ALA A 94 -6.27 4.65 11.91
C ALA A 94 -6.98 3.85 13.02
N THR A 95 -7.83 2.91 12.63
CA THR A 95 -8.54 2.01 13.58
C THR A 95 -7.87 0.63 13.62
N ALA A 96 -8.18 -0.14 14.67
CA ALA A 96 -7.72 -1.53 14.76
C ALA A 96 -8.24 -2.41 13.60
N GLU A 97 -9.41 -2.08 13.04
CA GLU A 97 -9.96 -2.78 11.87
C GLU A 97 -9.12 -2.51 10.62
N ASP A 98 -8.68 -1.27 10.41
CA ASP A 98 -7.80 -0.93 9.28
C ASP A 98 -6.45 -1.65 9.39
N GLU A 99 -5.90 -1.74 10.60
CA GLU A 99 -4.64 -2.45 10.86
C GLU A 99 -4.77 -3.96 10.64
N ALA A 100 -5.90 -4.57 11.06
CA ALA A 100 -6.17 -5.98 10.81
C ALA A 100 -6.32 -6.28 9.30
N LEU A 101 -7.05 -5.43 8.59
CA LEU A 101 -7.23 -5.56 7.14
C LEU A 101 -5.92 -5.36 6.37
N PHE A 102 -5.12 -4.37 6.77
CA PHE A 102 -3.78 -4.16 6.24
C PHE A 102 -2.87 -5.36 6.49
N ALA A 103 -2.86 -5.91 7.70
CA ALA A 103 -2.05 -7.07 8.05
C ALA A 103 -2.43 -8.31 7.22
N ALA A 104 -3.72 -8.53 6.99
CA ALA A 104 -4.23 -9.62 6.14
C ALA A 104 -3.79 -9.43 4.69
N PHE A 105 -4.06 -8.25 4.11
CA PHE A 105 -3.61 -7.88 2.76
C PHE A 105 -2.10 -8.08 2.58
N ARG A 106 -1.31 -7.57 3.53
CA ARG A 106 0.15 -7.67 3.54
C ARG A 106 0.64 -9.11 3.56
N THR A 107 0.04 -9.95 4.39
CA THR A 107 0.43 -11.36 4.54
C THR A 107 0.22 -12.10 3.23
N GLU A 108 -0.96 -11.95 2.64
CA GLU A 108 -1.31 -12.60 1.39
C GLU A 108 -0.52 -12.06 0.19
N LEU A 109 -0.24 -10.75 0.16
CA LEU A 109 0.62 -10.16 -0.86
C LEU A 109 2.05 -10.70 -0.79
N THR A 110 2.58 -10.88 0.42
CA THR A 110 3.92 -11.44 0.64
C THR A 110 3.98 -12.88 0.11
N GLU A 111 2.96 -13.69 0.38
CA GLU A 111 2.83 -15.05 -0.14
C GLU A 111 2.68 -15.09 -1.67
N ALA A 112 1.83 -14.23 -2.23
CA ALA A 112 1.61 -14.15 -3.67
C ALA A 112 2.86 -13.73 -4.47
N LEU A 113 3.70 -12.89 -3.87
CA LEU A 113 4.95 -12.42 -4.47
C LEU A 113 6.15 -13.31 -4.16
N GLY A 114 5.98 -14.37 -3.37
CA GLY A 114 7.08 -15.23 -2.93
C GLY A 114 8.16 -14.48 -2.14
N LEU A 115 7.78 -13.38 -1.49
CA LEU A 115 8.70 -12.58 -0.68
C LEU A 115 8.94 -13.32 0.64
N GLU A 116 10.18 -13.33 1.12
CA GLU A 116 10.46 -13.82 2.46
C GLU A 116 9.66 -12.99 3.46
N ARG A 117 8.91 -13.67 4.35
CA ARG A 117 8.17 -12.98 5.40
C ARG A 117 9.16 -12.10 6.17
N PRO A 118 8.90 -10.80 6.34
CA PRO A 118 9.79 -9.97 7.14
C PRO A 118 9.89 -10.61 8.53
N ASN A 119 11.10 -10.97 8.94
CA ASN A 119 11.39 -11.67 10.19
C ASN A 119 10.56 -11.06 11.33
N THR A 120 9.65 -11.86 11.87
CA THR A 120 8.95 -11.55 13.10
C THR A 120 9.92 -11.74 14.25
N GLU A 121 10.59 -10.66 14.64
CA GLU A 121 11.18 -10.48 15.99
C GLU A 121 10.27 -9.61 16.86
#